data_AF-A0A9J6DVE3-F1
#
_entry.id   AF-A0A9J6DVE3-F1
#
_cell.length_a   1.000
_cell.length_b   1.000
_cell.length_c   1.000
_cell.angle_alpha   90.00
_cell.angle_beta   90.00
_cell.angle_gamma   90.00
#
_symmetry.space_group_name_H-M   'P 1'
#
loop_
_entity.id
_entity.type
_entity.pdbx_description
1 polymer ?
#
loop_
_entity_poly.entity_id
_entity_poly.type
_entity_poly.pdbx_seq_one_letter_code
_entity_poly.pdbx_strand_id
1 'polypeptide(L)'
;MWRTGDRESALLFQARTGSLPTRKRHWELFDTDPSCRLCGATEETIQHILMDCPRLGARDLPKINLAEYLGLPDDPVDTRVEHTESAKRRLKLWDRLCWQVDKHPDSVQRNEGPTENI
;
A
#
# COMPACT_ATOMS: atom_id res chain seq x y z
N MET A 1 -19.86 -4.09 14.81
CA MET A 1 -18.48 -4.48 15.22
C MET A 1 -17.93 -5.36 14.11
N TRP A 2 -17.12 -4.80 13.21
CA TRP A 2 -16.57 -5.56 12.07
C TRP A 2 -15.52 -6.54 12.58
N ARG A 3 -15.54 -7.80 12.12
CA ARG A 3 -14.48 -8.75 12.47
C ARG A 3 -13.21 -8.29 11.74
N THR A 4 -12.06 -8.35 12.42
CA THR A 4 -10.77 -7.89 11.87
C THR A 4 -10.44 -8.50 10.50
N GLY A 5 -10.90 -9.72 10.22
CA GLY A 5 -10.72 -10.39 8.92
C GLY A 5 -11.59 -9.87 7.76
N ASP A 6 -12.73 -9.21 8.05
CA ASP A 6 -13.62 -8.69 7.01
C ASP A 6 -12.97 -7.51 6.29
N ARG A 7 -12.24 -6.67 7.04
CA ARG A 7 -11.59 -5.47 6.51
C ARG A 7 -10.37 -5.79 5.66
N GLU A 8 -9.55 -6.73 6.09
CA GLU A 8 -8.40 -7.22 5.32
C GLU A 8 -8.85 -7.84 3.99
N SER A 9 -9.93 -8.62 4.03
CA SER A 9 -10.51 -9.23 2.84
C SER A 9 -11.13 -8.20 1.90
N ALA A 10 -11.78 -7.16 2.43
CA ALA A 10 -12.31 -6.05 1.65
C ALA A 10 -11.20 -5.26 0.93
N LEU A 11 -10.11 -4.93 1.64
CA LEU A 11 -8.96 -4.25 1.04
C LEU A 11 -8.33 -5.08 -0.08
N LEU A 12 -8.18 -6.39 0.14
CA LEU A 12 -7.66 -7.29 -0.90
C LEU A 12 -8.59 -7.35 -2.12
N PHE A 13 -9.90 -7.44 -1.90
CA PHE A 13 -10.90 -7.44 -2.98
C PHE A 13 -10.84 -6.13 -3.79
N GLN A 14 -10.71 -4.99 -3.11
CA GLN A 14 -10.53 -3.69 -3.77
C GLN A 14 -9.24 -3.64 -4.58
N ALA A 15 -8.14 -4.16 -4.05
CA ALA A 15 -6.88 -4.26 -4.79
C ALA A 15 -7.00 -5.14 -6.04
N ARG A 16 -7.68 -6.30 -5.95
CA ARG A 16 -7.92 -7.18 -7.10
C ARG A 16 -8.77 -6.56 -8.19
N THR A 17 -9.74 -5.73 -7.80
CA THR A 17 -10.67 -5.07 -8.74
C THR A 17 -10.21 -3.70 -9.19
N GLY A 18 -9.03 -3.24 -8.74
CA GLY A 18 -8.52 -1.91 -9.06
C GLY A 18 -9.30 -0.76 -8.41
N SER A 19 -10.13 -1.06 -7.42
CA SER A 19 -10.98 -0.08 -6.72
C SER A 19 -10.41 0.36 -5.36
N LEU A 20 -9.18 -0.07 -5.02
CA LEU A 20 -8.50 0.37 -3.82
C LEU A 20 -8.33 1.91 -3.84
N PRO A 21 -8.68 2.63 -2.77
CA PRO A 21 -8.67 4.09 -2.74
C PRO A 21 -7.26 4.64 -2.55
N THR A 22 -6.37 4.38 -3.50
CA THR A 22 -5.01 4.92 -3.52
C THR A 22 -5.01 6.40 -3.90
N ARG A 23 -3.92 7.14 -3.61
CA ARG A 23 -3.79 8.53 -4.06
C ARG A 23 -3.86 8.67 -5.58
N LYS A 24 -3.26 7.74 -6.35
CA LYS A 24 -3.44 7.70 -7.81
C LYS A 24 -4.91 7.58 -8.21
N ARG A 25 -5.66 6.67 -7.58
CA ARG A 25 -7.09 6.51 -7.88
C ARG A 25 -7.91 7.75 -7.53
N HIS A 26 -7.55 8.43 -6.44
CA HIS A 26 -8.18 9.67 -6.06
C HIS A 26 -7.86 10.82 -7.04
N TRP A 27 -6.61 10.91 -7.49
CA TRP A 27 -6.19 11.84 -8.55
C TRP A 27 -6.97 11.63 -9.85
N GLU A 28 -7.14 10.39 -10.32
CA GLU A 28 -7.92 10.07 -11.52
C GLU A 28 -9.37 10.56 -11.47
N LEU A 29 -9.94 10.71 -10.27
CA LEU A 29 -11.33 11.11 -10.06
C LEU A 29 -11.50 12.60 -9.72
N PHE A 30 -10.50 13.21 -9.07
CA PHE A 30 -10.62 14.52 -8.43
C PHE A 30 -9.43 15.46 -8.68
N ASP A 31 -8.46 15.08 -9.51
CA ASP A 31 -7.27 15.88 -9.88
C ASP A 31 -6.43 16.39 -8.68
N THR A 32 -6.29 15.55 -7.65
CA THR A 32 -5.48 15.82 -6.45
C THR A 32 -4.06 15.26 -6.54
N ASP A 33 -3.16 15.59 -5.61
CA ASP A 33 -1.81 14.98 -5.58
C ASP A 33 -1.83 13.43 -5.55
N PRO A 34 -1.22 12.73 -6.55
CA PRO A 34 -1.16 11.27 -6.61
C PRO A 34 -0.05 10.66 -5.74
N SER A 35 0.79 11.48 -5.11
CA SER A 35 1.97 11.03 -4.37
C SER A 35 1.62 10.14 -3.17
N CYS A 36 2.48 9.16 -2.88
CA CYS A 36 2.33 8.30 -1.72
C CYS A 36 2.43 9.11 -0.43
N ARG A 37 1.37 9.07 0.36
CA ARG A 37 1.29 9.81 1.63
C ARG A 37 2.24 9.30 2.71
N LEU A 38 2.78 8.09 2.54
CA LEU A 38 3.71 7.50 3.51
C LEU A 38 5.17 7.84 3.19
N CYS A 39 5.57 7.70 1.93
CA CYS A 39 6.98 7.79 1.53
C CYS A 39 7.30 8.94 0.57
N GLY A 40 6.30 9.63 0.02
CA GLY A 40 6.49 10.72 -0.94
C GLY A 40 6.83 10.28 -2.37
N ALA A 41 6.73 8.98 -2.70
CA ALA A 41 6.87 8.52 -4.08
C ALA A 41 5.81 9.18 -4.99
N THR A 42 6.14 9.43 -6.26
CA THR A 42 5.31 10.20 -7.20
C THR A 42 3.89 9.66 -7.39
N GLU A 43 3.71 8.33 -7.36
CA GLU A 43 2.39 7.72 -7.48
C GLU A 43 2.17 6.63 -6.42
N GLU A 44 1.08 6.76 -5.66
CA GLU A 44 0.56 5.69 -4.82
C GLU A 44 -0.29 4.73 -5.68
N THR A 45 0.35 3.72 -6.25
CA THR A 45 -0.32 2.64 -6.98
C THR A 45 -0.51 1.40 -6.08
N ILE A 46 -1.33 0.45 -6.52
CA ILE A 46 -1.45 -0.85 -5.83
C ILE A 46 -0.09 -1.56 -5.83
N GLN A 47 0.64 -1.51 -6.94
CA GLN A 47 2.02 -2.01 -7.02
C GLN A 47 2.91 -1.32 -6.00
N HIS A 48 2.85 0.00 -5.86
CA HIS A 48 3.65 0.70 -4.88
C HIS A 48 3.33 0.25 -3.44
N ILE A 49 2.05 0.22 -3.07
CA ILE A 49 1.62 -0.19 -1.72
C ILE A 49 2.07 -1.62 -1.43
N LEU A 50 1.83 -2.52 -2.37
CA LEU A 50 2.17 -3.91 -2.16
C LEU A 50 3.68 -4.10 -2.27
N MET A 51 4.34 -3.73 -3.35
CA MET A 51 5.70 -4.19 -3.63
C MET A 51 6.78 -3.19 -3.25
N ASP A 52 6.55 -1.88 -3.41
CA ASP A 52 7.66 -0.91 -3.47
C ASP A 52 7.74 0.06 -2.29
N CYS A 53 6.69 0.22 -1.49
CA CYS A 53 6.64 1.26 -0.45
C CYS A 53 7.61 0.93 0.71
N PRO A 54 8.66 1.75 0.93
CA PRO A 54 9.68 1.46 1.94
C PRO A 54 9.15 1.61 3.37
N ARG A 55 8.11 2.42 3.56
CA ARG A 55 7.48 2.64 4.88
C ARG A 55 6.65 1.47 5.37
N LEU A 56 6.34 0.51 4.51
CA LEU A 56 5.62 -0.71 4.85
C LEU A 56 6.56 -1.88 5.20
N GLY A 57 7.85 -1.59 5.35
CA GLY A 57 8.89 -2.57 5.64
C GLY A 57 9.38 -3.29 4.38
N ALA A 58 10.62 -3.79 4.48
CA ALA A 58 11.24 -4.61 3.45
C ALA A 58 10.44 -5.91 3.24
N ARG A 59 10.45 -6.40 2.00
CA ARG A 59 9.94 -7.73 1.66
C ARG A 59 11.11 -8.66 1.43
N ASP A 60 11.19 -9.70 2.26
CA ASP A 60 11.92 -10.92 1.89
C ASP A 60 10.96 -11.83 1.11
N LEU A 61 10.57 -11.40 -0.09
CA LEU A 61 9.78 -12.23 -0.99
C LEU A 61 10.60 -12.53 -2.25
N PRO A 62 10.48 -13.75 -2.81
CA PRO A 62 11.01 -14.06 -4.13
C PRO A 62 10.47 -13.05 -5.16
N LYS A 63 11.10 -12.95 -6.34
CA LYS A 63 10.64 -12.11 -7.47
C LYS A 63 9.28 -12.61 -7.98
N ILE A 64 8.22 -12.27 -7.25
CA ILE A 64 6.82 -12.54 -7.58
C ILE A 64 6.24 -11.30 -8.22
N ASN A 65 5.34 -11.49 -9.17
CA ASN A 65 4.66 -10.36 -9.79
C ASN A 65 3.42 -9.91 -8.98
N LEU A 66 2.84 -8.77 -9.36
CA LEU A 66 1.69 -8.21 -8.65
C LEU A 66 0.47 -9.14 -8.65
N ALA A 67 0.22 -9.83 -9.76
CA ALA A 67 -0.95 -10.68 -9.93
C ALA A 67 -0.87 -11.93 -9.04
N GLU A 68 0.29 -12.59 -9.01
CA GLU A 68 0.61 -13.69 -8.10
C GLU A 68 0.46 -13.26 -6.64
N TYR A 69 0.97 -12.07 -6.30
CA TYR A 69 0.88 -11.56 -4.93
C TYR A 69 -0.55 -11.24 -4.50
N LEU A 70 -1.39 -10.79 -5.44
CA LEU A 70 -2.82 -10.62 -5.24
C LEU A 70 -3.56 -11.97 -5.20
N GLY A 71 -2.91 -13.09 -5.48
CA GLY A 71 -3.52 -14.42 -5.56
C GLY A 71 -4.47 -14.58 -6.75
N LEU A 72 -4.20 -13.87 -7.85
CA LEU A 72 -4.83 -14.11 -9.14
C LEU A 72 -4.31 -15.44 -9.74
N PRO A 73 -5.11 -16.14 -10.56
CA PRO A 73 -4.83 -17.52 -10.93
C PRO A 73 -3.56 -17.62 -11.78
N ASP A 74 -2.64 -18.50 -11.33
CA ASP A 74 -1.57 -19.19 -12.09
C ASP A 74 -0.68 -20.03 -11.12
N ASP A 75 -0.75 -19.77 -9.80
CA ASP A 75 0.05 -20.45 -8.77
C ASP A 75 -0.56 -21.72 -8.15
N PRO A 76 0.29 -22.64 -7.62
CA PRO A 76 -0.13 -23.68 -6.69
C PRO A 76 -0.94 -23.12 -5.51
N VAL A 77 -1.93 -23.89 -5.03
CA VAL A 77 -2.89 -23.43 -4.01
C VAL A 77 -2.22 -22.94 -2.73
N ASP A 78 -1.20 -23.63 -2.25
CA ASP A 78 -0.52 -23.29 -0.99
C ASP A 78 0.24 -21.97 -1.09
N THR A 79 1.00 -21.78 -2.18
CA THR A 79 1.70 -20.53 -2.49
C THR A 79 0.74 -19.34 -2.60
N ARG A 80 -0.40 -19.56 -3.25
CA ARG A 80 -1.46 -18.54 -3.39
C ARG A 80 -2.05 -18.11 -2.04
N VAL A 81 -2.22 -19.04 -1.09
CA VAL A 81 -2.71 -18.74 0.26
C VAL A 81 -1.70 -17.88 1.01
N GLU A 82 -0.42 -18.24 0.98
CA GLU A 82 0.64 -17.46 1.65
C GLU A 82 0.79 -16.05 1.09
N HIS A 83 0.77 -15.91 -0.24
CA HIS A 83 0.78 -14.62 -0.93
C HIS A 83 -0.43 -13.77 -0.56
N THR A 84 -1.63 -14.36 -0.58
CA THR A 84 -2.88 -13.71 -0.22
C THR A 84 -2.86 -13.17 1.21
N GLU A 85 -2.43 -13.98 2.18
CA GLU A 85 -2.35 -13.55 3.58
C GLU A 85 -1.28 -12.48 3.80
N SER A 86 -0.17 -12.57 3.08
CA SER A 86 0.85 -11.52 3.10
C SER A 86 0.32 -10.21 2.52
N ALA A 87 -0.45 -10.26 1.44
CA ALA A 87 -1.09 -9.10 0.84
C ALA A 87 -2.10 -8.44 1.79
N LYS A 88 -2.95 -9.23 2.44
CA LYS A 88 -3.88 -8.76 3.48
C LYS A 88 -3.17 -8.03 4.61
N ARG A 89 -2.12 -8.64 5.18
CA ARG A 89 -1.32 -8.04 6.27
C ARG A 89 -0.73 -6.70 5.84
N ARG A 90 -0.20 -6.63 4.62
CA ARG A 90 0.42 -5.41 4.10
C ARG A 90 -0.59 -4.30 3.81
N LEU A 91 -1.74 -4.63 3.22
CA LEU A 91 -2.82 -3.66 2.97
C LEU A 91 -3.37 -3.10 4.29
N LYS A 92 -3.52 -3.94 5.31
CA LYS A 92 -3.95 -3.49 6.64
C LYS A 92 -2.94 -2.56 7.29
N LEU A 93 -1.64 -2.85 7.14
CA LEU A 93 -0.59 -1.96 7.64
C LEU A 93 -0.64 -0.61 6.93
N TRP A 94 -0.72 -0.62 5.59
CA TRP A 94 -0.86 0.59 4.78
C TRP A 94 -2.03 1.44 5.22
N ASP A 95 -3.21 0.84 5.31
CA ASP A 95 -4.42 1.56 5.69
C ASP A 95 -4.32 2.16 7.10
N ARG A 96 -3.75 1.42 8.07
CA ARG A 96 -3.52 1.93 9.42
C ARG A 96 -2.59 3.14 9.42
N LEU A 97 -1.47 3.06 8.71
CA LEU A 97 -0.50 4.16 8.65
C LEU A 97 -1.09 5.38 7.93
N CYS A 98 -1.86 5.17 6.87
CA CYS A 98 -2.57 6.26 6.18
C CYS A 98 -3.53 6.98 7.13
N TRP A 99 -4.32 6.21 7.90
CA TRP A 99 -5.21 6.78 8.90
C TRP A 99 -4.47 7.60 9.96
N GLN A 100 -3.28 7.16 10.40
CA GLN A 100 -2.46 7.89 11.35
C GLN A 100 -1.95 9.22 10.78
N VAL A 101 -1.47 9.22 9.53
CA VAL A 101 -1.04 10.44 8.83
C VAL A 101 -2.20 11.42 8.66
N ASP A 102 -3.37 10.92 8.25
CA ASP A 102 -4.56 11.77 8.04
C ASP A 102 -5.11 12.35 9.36
N LYS A 103 -4.89 11.66 10.50
CA LYS A 103 -5.26 12.15 11.84
C LYS A 103 -4.24 13.10 12.47
N HIS A 104 -2.97 13.03 12.05
CA HIS A 104 -1.88 13.81 12.62
C HIS A 104 -1.00 14.45 11.52
N PRO A 105 -1.56 15.37 10.71
CA PRO A 105 -0.85 15.97 9.58
C PRO A 105 0.41 16.75 10.00
N ASP A 106 0.44 17.29 11.22
CA ASP A 106 1.55 18.12 11.74
C ASP A 106 2.82 17.34 12.12
N SER A 107 2.78 16.00 12.06
CA SER A 107 3.94 15.14 12.36
C SER A 107 4.86 14.90 11.14
N VAL A 108 4.47 15.40 9.96
CA VAL A 108 5.23 15.32 8.70
C VAL A 108 6.07 16.60 8.48
N GLN A 109 6.71 17.10 9.52
CA GLN A 109 7.78 18.11 9.39
C GLN A 109 9.01 17.65 10.16
N ARG A 110 10.05 17.31 9.39
CA ARG A 110 11.50 17.49 9.62
C ARG A 110 12.25 16.31 9.01
N ASN A 111 12.75 16.55 7.81
CA ASN A 111 14.13 16.25 7.42
C ASN A 111 14.41 17.10 6.16
N GLU A 112 14.42 18.41 6.35
CA GLU A 112 15.22 19.27 5.49
C GLU A 112 16.67 18.93 5.80
N GLY A 113 17.31 18.17 4.91
CA GLY A 113 18.76 17.97 4.95
C GLY A 113 19.46 19.33 4.86
N PRO A 114 20.62 19.49 5.50
CA PRO A 114 21.26 20.79 5.64
C PRO A 114 21.63 21.35 4.27
N THR A 115 21.17 22.57 4.00
CA THR A 115 21.81 23.47 3.04
C THR A 115 23.07 24.00 3.71
N GLU A 116 24.19 23.31 3.53
CA GLU A 116 25.51 23.88 3.80
C GLU A 116 26.16 24.31 2.49
N ASN A 117 26.29 25.63 2.38
CA ASN A 117 27.12 26.37 1.45
C ASN A 117 28.56 25.84 1.46
N ILE A 118 29.14 25.57 0.28
CA ILE A 118 30.48 26.03 -0.13
C ILE A 118 30.44 26.28 -1.65
#